data_AF-A0A973TY68-F1
#
_entry.id   AF-A0A973TY68-F1
#
_cell.length_a   1.000
_cell.length_b   1.000
_cell.length_c   1.000
_cell.angle_alpha   90.00
_cell.angle_beta   90.00
_cell.angle_gamma   90.00
#
_symmetry.space_group_name_H-M   'P 1'
#
loop_
_entity.id
_entity.type
_entity.pdbx_description
1 polymer ?
#
loop_
_entity_poly.entity_id
_entity_poly.type
_entity_poly.pdbx_seq_one_letter_code
_entity_poly.pdbx_strand_id
1 'polypeptide(L)'
;MSGLRERKKLATRTALADAALRLCVAHGLDGVTVEQLATEAGVSLRTFFNYFSSKEEAVVAGDVATAAAFVRAFADRPADEPVLEALRAALVDVVPDRIDPERVAQLRALRRTPALLPYQIAAFAVQERELAAAVAARVGVDPATDLYPAMFAATVMATLRVVVGWWLDAVERPELSELIGVMIDRLDAGFAAVHPDRR
;
A
#
# COMPACT_ATOMS: atom_id res chain seq x y z
N MET A 1 -21.27 -12.78 15.94
CA MET A 1 -22.10 -11.67 15.40
C MET A 1 -21.30 -10.39 15.06
N SER A 2 -19.96 -10.38 15.09
CA SER A 2 -19.11 -9.19 14.81
C SER A 2 -18.87 -8.90 13.31
N GLY A 3 -19.00 -9.90 12.43
CA GLY A 3 -18.59 -9.77 11.02
C GLY A 3 -19.43 -8.82 10.16
N LEU A 4 -20.74 -8.70 10.40
CA LEU A 4 -21.60 -7.85 9.56
C LEU A 4 -21.34 -6.35 9.78
N ARG A 5 -21.05 -5.95 11.03
CA ARG A 5 -20.75 -4.56 11.37
C ARG A 5 -19.40 -4.13 10.81
N GLU A 6 -18.37 -4.96 10.95
CA GLU A 6 -17.05 -4.69 10.38
C GLU A 6 -17.07 -4.68 8.84
N ARG A 7 -17.81 -5.61 8.21
CA ARG A 7 -18.00 -5.58 6.75
C ARG A 7 -18.69 -4.30 6.27
N LYS A 8 -19.75 -3.87 6.95
CA LYS A 8 -20.42 -2.60 6.61
C LYS A 8 -19.49 -1.41 6.80
N LYS A 9 -18.72 -1.38 7.89
CA LYS A 9 -17.74 -0.33 8.18
C LYS A 9 -16.67 -0.24 7.08
N LEU A 10 -16.11 -1.38 6.67
CA LEU A 10 -15.11 -1.44 5.59
C LEU A 10 -15.72 -1.00 4.26
N ALA A 11 -16.91 -1.50 3.91
CA ALA A 11 -17.60 -1.11 2.67
C ALA A 11 -17.86 0.39 2.59
N THR A 12 -18.28 1.03 3.70
CA THR A 12 -18.44 2.48 3.77
C THR A 12 -17.11 3.22 3.60
N ARG A 13 -16.05 2.76 4.27
CA ARG A 13 -14.71 3.35 4.13
C ARG A 13 -14.21 3.29 2.67
N THR A 14 -14.39 2.14 2.02
CA THR A 14 -14.01 1.94 0.61
C THR A 14 -14.83 2.83 -0.33
N ALA A 15 -16.15 2.88 -0.17
CA ALA A 15 -17.01 3.74 -0.99
C ALA A 15 -16.63 5.22 -0.89
N LEU A 16 -16.31 5.69 0.32
CA LEU A 16 -15.83 7.05 0.55
C LEU A 16 -14.47 7.31 -0.12
N ALA A 17 -13.53 6.37 -0.03
CA ALA A 17 -12.21 6.49 -0.65
C ALA A 17 -12.30 6.53 -2.18
N ASP A 18 -13.14 5.66 -2.77
CA ASP A 18 -13.34 5.62 -4.22
C ASP A 18 -14.06 6.86 -4.73
N ALA A 19 -15.05 7.37 -3.99
CA ALA A 19 -15.69 8.66 -4.29
C ALA A 19 -14.68 9.81 -4.23
N ALA A 20 -13.84 9.85 -3.19
CA ALA A 20 -12.81 10.85 -3.02
C ALA A 20 -11.81 10.85 -4.19
N LEU A 21 -11.28 9.68 -4.54
CA LEU A 21 -10.34 9.56 -5.65
C LEU A 21 -10.99 10.01 -6.97
N ARG A 22 -12.17 9.48 -7.30
CA ARG A 22 -12.86 9.79 -8.57
C ARG A 22 -13.15 11.28 -8.70
N LEU A 23 -13.73 11.91 -7.67
CA LEU A 23 -14.09 13.32 -7.71
C LEU A 23 -12.84 14.22 -7.74
N CYS A 24 -11.81 13.93 -6.94
CA CYS A 24 -10.58 14.73 -6.94
C CYS A 24 -9.79 14.59 -8.24
N VAL A 25 -9.85 13.44 -8.92
CA VAL A 25 -9.27 13.28 -10.26
C VAL A 25 -10.05 14.08 -11.31
N ALA A 26 -11.38 14.11 -11.22
CA ALA A 26 -12.24 14.81 -12.17
C ALA A 26 -12.21 16.34 -12.02
N HIS A 27 -12.18 16.85 -10.78
CA HIS A 27 -12.37 18.27 -10.47
C HIS A 27 -11.13 18.94 -9.85
N GLY A 28 -10.04 18.18 -9.69
CA GLY A 28 -8.88 18.61 -8.92
C GLY A 28 -9.13 18.51 -7.41
N LEU A 29 -8.04 18.45 -6.64
CA LEU A 29 -8.13 18.34 -5.18
C LEU A 29 -8.87 19.53 -4.57
N ASP A 30 -8.58 20.76 -5.01
CA ASP A 30 -9.17 22.00 -4.49
C ASP A 30 -10.63 22.21 -4.91
N GLY A 31 -11.05 21.62 -6.04
CA GLY A 31 -12.41 21.71 -6.56
C GLY A 31 -13.43 20.81 -5.85
N VAL A 32 -12.99 20.01 -4.87
CA VAL A 32 -13.82 19.04 -4.15
C VAL A 32 -13.87 19.33 -2.66
N THR A 33 -15.07 19.33 -2.09
CA THR A 33 -15.32 19.49 -0.65
C THR A 33 -15.74 18.19 0.01
N VAL A 34 -15.55 18.10 1.34
CA VAL A 34 -15.92 16.91 2.11
C VAL A 34 -17.44 16.67 2.06
N GLU A 35 -18.25 17.72 1.99
CA GLU A 35 -19.70 17.63 1.86
C GLU A 35 -20.12 16.97 0.54
N GLN A 36 -19.42 17.28 -0.56
CA GLN A 36 -19.65 16.61 -1.85
C GLN A 36 -19.28 15.13 -1.77
N LEU A 37 -18.15 14.79 -1.12
CA LEU A 37 -17.73 13.40 -0.92
C LEU A 37 -18.74 12.60 -0.09
N ALA A 38 -19.22 13.19 1.01
CA ALA A 38 -20.21 12.57 1.87
C ALA A 38 -21.54 12.35 1.14
N THR A 39 -21.98 13.34 0.35
CA THR A 39 -23.19 13.26 -0.47
C THR A 39 -23.06 12.16 -1.53
N GLU A 40 -21.93 12.10 -2.25
CA GLU A 40 -21.67 11.08 -3.26
C GLU A 40 -21.66 9.66 -2.67
N ALA A 41 -21.09 9.50 -1.47
CA ALA A 41 -21.07 8.21 -0.77
C ALA A 41 -22.37 7.89 -0.02
N GLY A 42 -23.39 8.76 -0.07
CA GLY A 42 -24.68 8.56 0.59
C GLY A 42 -24.59 8.55 2.12
N VAL A 43 -23.65 9.30 2.71
CA VAL A 43 -23.43 9.38 4.16
C VAL A 43 -23.46 10.82 4.67
N SER A 44 -23.61 10.99 5.99
CA SER A 44 -23.54 12.33 6.60
C SER A 44 -22.10 12.83 6.70
N LEU A 45 -21.93 14.16 6.80
CA LEU A 45 -20.63 14.79 7.06
C LEU A 45 -19.95 14.26 8.33
N ARG A 46 -20.74 14.05 9.40
CA ARG A 46 -20.25 13.39 10.63
C ARG A 46 -19.75 11.98 10.36
N THR A 47 -20.42 11.23 9.49
CA THR A 47 -20.00 9.88 9.12
C THR A 47 -18.68 9.91 8.36
N PHE A 48 -18.49 10.85 7.43
CA PHE A 48 -17.19 11.06 6.78
C PHE A 48 -16.07 11.23 7.81
N PHE A 49 -16.24 12.16 8.75
CA PHE A 49 -15.23 12.46 9.76
C PHE A 49 -14.99 11.32 10.77
N ASN A 50 -15.90 10.35 10.87
CA ASN A 50 -15.64 9.12 11.62
C ASN A 50 -14.63 8.19 10.92
N TYR A 51 -14.40 8.34 9.62
CA TYR A 51 -13.49 7.51 8.82
C TYR A 51 -12.21 8.23 8.43
N PHE A 52 -12.30 9.52 8.10
CA PHE A 52 -11.19 10.30 7.57
C PHE A 52 -11.15 11.68 8.21
N SER A 53 -9.96 12.13 8.58
CA SER A 53 -9.71 13.46 9.13
C SER A 53 -9.74 14.56 8.06
N SER A 54 -9.50 14.20 6.80
CA SER A 54 -9.48 15.13 5.66
C SER A 54 -9.85 14.45 4.35
N LYS A 55 -10.09 15.25 3.29
CA LYS A 55 -10.30 14.73 1.93
C LYS A 55 -9.03 14.09 1.39
N GLU A 56 -7.87 14.64 1.71
CA GLU A 56 -6.57 14.12 1.28
C GLU A 56 -6.32 12.72 1.84
N GLU A 57 -6.67 12.48 3.10
CA GLU A 57 -6.60 11.15 3.72
C GLU A 57 -7.53 10.17 3.00
N ALA A 58 -8.75 10.59 2.66
CA ALA A 58 -9.70 9.76 1.92
C ALA A 58 -9.20 9.42 0.51
N VAL A 59 -8.59 10.38 -0.19
CA VAL A 59 -8.04 10.21 -1.55
C VAL A 59 -6.91 9.17 -1.57
N VAL A 60 -6.01 9.18 -0.58
CA VAL A 60 -4.89 8.22 -0.54
C VAL A 60 -5.27 6.86 0.06
N ALA A 61 -6.44 6.75 0.69
CA ALA A 61 -6.83 5.57 1.47
C ALA A 61 -6.81 4.26 0.66
N GLY A 62 -7.10 4.31 -0.64
CA GLY A 62 -7.01 3.13 -1.51
C GLY A 62 -5.58 2.59 -1.67
N ASP A 63 -4.60 3.47 -1.87
CA ASP A 63 -3.18 3.10 -2.00
C ASP A 63 -2.65 2.52 -0.68
N VAL A 64 -3.06 3.13 0.44
CA VAL A 64 -2.76 2.66 1.79
C VAL A 64 -3.39 1.29 2.06
N ALA A 65 -4.62 1.06 1.60
CA ALA A 65 -5.29 -0.22 1.75
C ALA A 65 -4.57 -1.34 0.99
N THR A 66 -4.07 -1.06 -0.22
CA THR A 66 -3.26 -2.01 -0.99
C THR A 66 -1.96 -2.36 -0.25
N ALA A 67 -1.24 -1.37 0.26
CA ALA A 67 -0.03 -1.62 1.05
C ALA A 67 -0.32 -2.43 2.33
N ALA A 68 -1.42 -2.12 3.02
CA ALA A 68 -1.85 -2.86 4.20
C ALA A 68 -2.28 -4.30 3.87
N ALA A 69 -2.92 -4.52 2.72
CA ALA A 69 -3.28 -5.84 2.24
C ALA A 69 -2.02 -6.69 1.96
N PHE A 70 -0.98 -6.08 1.37
CA PHE A 70 0.31 -6.74 1.16
C PHE A 70 0.98 -7.16 2.48
N VAL A 71 1.05 -6.27 3.46
CA VAL A 71 1.64 -6.61 4.77
C VAL A 71 0.85 -7.72 5.48
N ARG A 72 -0.48 -7.69 5.38
CA ARG A 72 -1.34 -8.77 5.91
C ARG A 72 -1.09 -10.09 5.19
N ALA A 73 -1.09 -10.08 3.87
CA ALA A 73 -0.81 -11.27 3.06
C ALA A 73 0.54 -11.89 3.43
N PHE A 74 1.57 -11.06 3.67
CA PHE A 74 2.88 -11.51 4.14
C PHE A 74 2.84 -12.11 5.56
N ALA A 75 2.11 -11.48 6.48
CA ALA A 75 1.97 -11.95 7.86
C ALA A 75 1.18 -13.26 7.97
N ASP A 76 0.20 -13.46 7.07
CA ASP A 76 -0.64 -14.67 7.02
C ASP A 76 0.09 -15.87 6.39
N ARG A 77 1.27 -15.68 5.78
CA ARG A 77 2.10 -16.77 5.27
C ARG A 77 2.62 -17.66 6.40
N PRO A 78 2.80 -18.98 6.17
CA PRO A 78 3.45 -19.89 7.12
C PRO A 78 4.76 -19.32 7.69
N ALA A 79 4.98 -19.54 8.99
CA ALA A 79 6.11 -18.93 9.70
C ALA A 79 7.47 -19.56 9.33
N ASP A 80 7.45 -20.78 8.83
CA ASP A 80 8.63 -21.55 8.38
C ASP A 80 9.05 -21.23 6.94
N GLU A 81 8.23 -20.48 6.18
CA GLU A 81 8.62 -20.01 4.86
C GLU A 81 9.76 -18.97 4.95
N PRO A 82 10.79 -19.08 4.10
CA PRO A 82 11.81 -18.05 3.98
C PRO A 82 11.19 -16.68 3.71
N VAL A 83 11.72 -15.63 4.34
CA VAL A 83 11.18 -14.25 4.29
C VAL A 83 10.89 -13.80 2.85
N LEU A 84 11.80 -14.08 1.92
CA LEU A 84 11.66 -13.68 0.52
C LEU A 84 10.63 -14.50 -0.26
N GLU A 85 10.46 -15.78 0.04
CA GLU A 85 9.42 -16.62 -0.57
C GLU A 85 8.04 -16.13 -0.12
N ALA A 86 7.88 -15.90 1.18
CA ALA A 86 6.66 -15.32 1.75
C ALA A 86 6.35 -13.94 1.16
N LEU A 87 7.38 -13.12 0.90
CA LEU A 87 7.24 -11.81 0.26
C LEU A 87 6.70 -11.93 -1.17
N ARG A 88 7.27 -12.83 -1.98
CA ARG A 88 6.83 -13.05 -3.37
C ARG A 88 5.39 -13.53 -3.41
N ALA A 89 5.05 -14.50 -2.58
CA ALA A 89 3.69 -15.02 -2.50
C ALA A 89 2.70 -13.90 -2.14
N ALA A 90 3.02 -13.10 -1.12
CA ALA A 90 2.18 -11.96 -0.71
C ALA A 90 2.02 -10.90 -1.81
N LEU A 91 3.04 -10.68 -2.65
CA LEU A 91 2.94 -9.76 -3.78
C LEU A 91 2.03 -10.30 -4.88
N VAL A 92 2.13 -11.60 -5.19
CA VAL A 92 1.23 -12.26 -6.16
C VAL A 92 -0.22 -12.19 -5.69
N ASP A 93 -0.48 -12.36 -4.39
CA ASP A 93 -1.84 -12.34 -3.86
C ASP A 93 -2.51 -10.95 -3.93
N VAL A 94 -1.71 -9.86 -3.96
CA VAL A 94 -2.22 -8.48 -3.87
C VAL A 94 -2.12 -7.71 -5.18
N VAL A 95 -1.17 -8.06 -6.06
CA VAL A 95 -1.03 -7.43 -7.37
C VAL A 95 -2.00 -8.10 -8.33
N PRO A 96 -3.04 -7.39 -8.82
CA PRO A 96 -3.97 -7.98 -9.77
C PRO A 96 -3.29 -8.19 -11.13
N ASP A 97 -3.66 -9.28 -11.81
CA ASP A 97 -3.19 -9.60 -13.17
C ASP A 97 -3.43 -8.47 -14.17
N ARG A 98 -4.52 -7.71 -13.96
CA ARG A 98 -4.88 -6.57 -14.80
C ARG A 98 -5.47 -5.43 -13.98
N ILE A 99 -4.92 -4.24 -14.19
CA ILE A 99 -5.45 -3.00 -13.62
C ILE A 99 -6.19 -2.25 -14.72
N ASP A 100 -7.39 -1.75 -14.39
CA ASP A 100 -8.19 -0.90 -15.28
C ASP A 100 -7.39 0.36 -15.69
N PRO A 101 -7.27 0.68 -17.00
CA PRO A 101 -6.66 1.92 -17.48
C PRO A 101 -7.18 3.19 -16.80
N GLU A 102 -8.47 3.25 -16.44
CA GLU A 102 -9.02 4.40 -15.71
C GLU A 102 -8.39 4.49 -14.30
N ARG A 103 -8.29 3.36 -13.60
CA ARG A 103 -7.65 3.29 -12.28
C ARG A 103 -6.18 3.67 -12.35
N VAL A 104 -5.47 3.26 -13.41
CA VAL A 104 -4.09 3.68 -13.66
C VAL A 104 -3.99 5.20 -13.81
N ALA A 105 -4.88 5.80 -14.60
CA ALA A 105 -4.91 7.25 -14.78
C ALA A 105 -5.17 8.01 -13.47
N GLN A 106 -6.10 7.52 -12.64
CA GLN A 106 -6.41 8.06 -11.33
C GLN A 106 -5.21 8.00 -10.37
N LEU A 107 -4.57 6.83 -10.25
CA LEU A 107 -3.39 6.64 -9.39
C LEU A 107 -2.21 7.50 -9.84
N ARG A 108 -2.01 7.65 -11.16
CA ARG A 108 -0.98 8.54 -11.72
C ARG A 108 -1.26 10.01 -11.39
N ALA A 109 -2.52 10.47 -11.51
CA ALA A 109 -2.90 11.83 -11.14
C ALA A 109 -2.68 12.10 -9.64
N LEU A 110 -3.03 11.13 -8.78
CA LEU A 110 -2.79 11.18 -7.35
C LEU A 110 -1.29 11.37 -7.02
N ARG A 111 -0.41 10.60 -7.68
CA ARG A 111 1.04 10.70 -7.46
C ARG A 111 1.65 12.01 -7.92
N ARG A 112 1.06 12.66 -8.92
CA ARG A 112 1.50 13.97 -9.41
C ARG A 112 0.98 15.14 -8.56
N THR A 113 0.14 14.88 -7.56
CA THR A 113 -0.45 15.91 -6.69
C THR A 113 0.40 16.12 -5.43
N PRO A 114 1.18 17.23 -5.32
CA PRO A 114 2.15 17.39 -4.23
C PRO A 114 1.50 17.45 -2.84
N ALA A 115 0.28 17.98 -2.74
CA ALA A 115 -0.46 18.09 -1.49
C ALA A 115 -0.79 16.74 -0.83
N LEU A 116 -0.76 15.64 -1.60
CA LEU A 116 -1.04 14.29 -1.10
C LEU A 116 0.21 13.58 -0.57
N LEU A 117 1.41 14.11 -0.85
CA LEU A 117 2.68 13.48 -0.47
C LEU A 117 2.82 13.27 1.06
N PRO A 118 2.47 14.22 1.94
CA PRO A 118 2.58 14.01 3.39
C PRO A 118 1.70 12.85 3.88
N TYR A 119 0.50 12.70 3.32
CA TYR A 119 -0.44 11.63 3.67
C TYR A 119 0.06 10.27 3.18
N GLN A 120 0.64 10.22 1.97
CA GLN A 120 1.28 9.01 1.45
C GLN A 120 2.45 8.56 2.33
N ILE A 121 3.38 9.47 2.64
CA ILE A 121 4.56 9.16 3.47
C ILE A 121 4.14 8.66 4.86
N ALA A 122 3.23 9.38 5.52
CA ALA A 122 2.77 9.00 6.85
C ALA A 122 2.13 7.60 6.87
N ALA A 123 1.33 7.28 5.85
CA ALA A 123 0.69 5.99 5.76
C ALA A 123 1.65 4.85 5.41
N PHE A 124 2.60 5.07 4.50
CA PHE A 124 3.64 4.08 4.19
C PHE A 124 4.52 3.79 5.40
N ALA A 125 4.88 4.81 6.19
CA ALA A 125 5.66 4.61 7.41
C ALA A 125 4.95 3.72 8.45
N VAL A 126 3.61 3.70 8.48
CA VAL A 126 2.86 2.75 9.31
C VAL A 126 3.06 1.32 8.78
N GLN A 127 2.89 1.11 7.46
CA GLN A 127 3.03 -0.22 6.86
C GLN A 127 4.46 -0.76 6.93
N GLU A 128 5.47 0.10 6.84
CA GLU A 128 6.88 -0.25 7.05
C GLU A 128 7.10 -0.83 8.46
N ARG A 129 6.52 -0.22 9.50
CA ARG A 129 6.63 -0.74 10.88
C ARG A 129 5.93 -2.08 11.06
N GLU A 130 4.74 -2.23 10.49
CA GLU A 130 3.99 -3.49 10.55
C GLU A 130 4.73 -4.63 9.82
N LEU A 131 5.30 -4.33 8.64
CA LEU A 131 6.12 -5.30 7.90
C LEU A 131 7.39 -5.66 8.69
N ALA A 132 8.06 -4.68 9.29
CA ALA A 132 9.24 -4.92 10.12
C ALA A 132 8.91 -5.84 11.32
N ALA A 133 7.78 -5.63 11.98
CA ALA A 133 7.32 -6.49 13.06
C ALA A 133 7.06 -7.93 12.59
N ALA A 134 6.40 -8.10 11.44
CA ALA A 134 6.15 -9.41 10.85
C ALA A 134 7.46 -10.12 10.44
N VAL A 135 8.43 -9.38 9.88
CA VAL A 135 9.76 -9.92 9.56
C VAL A 135 10.49 -10.36 10.82
N ALA A 136 10.52 -9.52 11.86
CA ALA A 136 11.19 -9.82 13.13
C ALA A 136 10.64 -11.09 13.78
N ALA A 137 9.32 -11.25 13.79
CA ALA A 137 8.65 -12.45 14.29
C ALA A 137 9.04 -13.71 13.50
N ARG A 138 9.17 -13.60 12.17
CA ARG A 138 9.54 -14.72 11.29
C ARG A 138 11.01 -15.13 11.45
N VAL A 139 11.92 -14.17 11.60
CA VAL A 139 13.37 -14.48 11.78
C VAL A 139 13.77 -14.73 13.24
N GLY A 140 12.88 -14.52 14.19
CA GLY A 140 13.12 -14.77 15.61
C GLY A 140 14.08 -13.80 16.29
N VAL A 141 14.10 -12.53 15.88
CA VAL A 141 14.99 -11.49 16.44
C VAL A 141 14.20 -10.42 17.19
N ASP A 142 14.86 -9.75 18.14
CA ASP A 142 14.29 -8.58 18.82
C ASP A 142 14.50 -7.31 17.99
N PRO A 143 13.42 -6.67 17.48
CA PRO A 143 13.54 -5.47 16.66
C PRO A 143 14.11 -4.25 17.41
N ALA A 144 14.20 -4.28 18.74
CA ALA A 144 14.87 -3.24 19.51
C ALA A 144 16.40 -3.33 19.45
N THR A 145 16.94 -4.50 19.08
CA THR A 145 18.39 -4.76 19.07
C THR A 145 18.93 -5.16 17.69
N ASP A 146 18.06 -5.62 16.79
CA ASP A 146 18.42 -5.98 15.43
C ASP A 146 17.78 -5.02 14.42
N LEU A 147 18.62 -4.36 13.63
CA LEU A 147 18.19 -3.40 12.61
C LEU A 147 17.68 -4.09 11.32
N TYR A 148 17.96 -5.38 11.13
CA TYR A 148 17.62 -6.11 9.92
C TYR A 148 16.13 -6.02 9.55
N PRO A 149 15.15 -6.27 10.46
CA PRO A 149 13.74 -6.23 10.09
C PRO A 149 13.28 -4.84 9.63
N ALA A 150 13.72 -3.78 10.31
CA ALA A 150 13.37 -2.40 9.97
C ALA A 150 14.01 -1.96 8.64
N MET A 151 15.29 -2.27 8.45
CA MET A 151 16.01 -1.99 7.20
C MET A 151 15.35 -2.73 6.03
N PHE A 152 15.12 -4.03 6.17
CA PHE A 152 14.52 -4.87 5.13
C PHE A 152 13.13 -4.35 4.73
N ALA A 153 12.26 -4.08 5.71
CA ALA A 153 10.92 -3.56 5.46
C ALA A 153 10.94 -2.21 4.73
N ALA A 154 11.80 -1.28 5.18
CA ALA A 154 11.95 0.02 4.53
C ALA A 154 12.45 -0.11 3.08
N THR A 155 13.42 -0.99 2.83
CA THR A 155 13.93 -1.24 1.48
C THR A 155 12.86 -1.85 0.57
N VAL A 156 12.09 -2.83 1.04
CA VAL A 156 10.99 -3.41 0.27
C VAL A 156 9.93 -2.35 -0.07
N MET A 157 9.49 -1.59 0.93
CA MET A 157 8.46 -0.55 0.73
C MET A 157 8.92 0.56 -0.22
N ALA A 158 10.19 0.96 -0.11
CA ALA A 158 10.80 1.90 -1.07
C ALA A 158 10.82 1.33 -2.49
N THR A 159 11.21 0.06 -2.66
CA THR A 159 11.23 -0.62 -3.96
C THR A 159 9.84 -0.69 -4.58
N LEU A 160 8.82 -1.10 -3.82
CA LEU A 160 7.44 -1.14 -4.31
C LEU A 160 6.96 0.26 -4.72
N ARG A 161 7.24 1.29 -3.91
CA ARG A 161 6.87 2.67 -4.22
C ARG A 161 7.53 3.18 -5.51
N VAL A 162 8.79 2.83 -5.76
CA VAL A 162 9.54 3.18 -6.98
C VAL A 162 8.98 2.45 -8.19
N VAL A 163 8.80 1.14 -8.09
CA VAL A 163 8.28 0.30 -9.17
C VAL A 163 6.89 0.76 -9.61
N VAL A 164 5.97 0.94 -8.66
CA VAL A 164 4.61 1.43 -8.96
C VAL A 164 4.66 2.84 -9.56
N GLY A 165 5.50 3.73 -9.03
CA GLY A 165 5.64 5.08 -9.58
C GLY A 165 6.08 5.07 -11.04
N TRP A 166 7.14 4.32 -11.34
CA TRP A 166 7.64 4.17 -12.71
C TRP A 166 6.60 3.54 -13.63
N TRP A 167 5.95 2.46 -13.19
CA TRP A 167 4.97 1.71 -13.98
C TRP A 167 3.74 2.56 -14.36
N LEU A 168 3.28 3.42 -13.45
CA LEU A 168 2.17 4.34 -13.70
C LEU A 168 2.50 5.34 -14.82
N ASP A 169 3.75 5.81 -14.88
CA ASP A 169 4.23 6.77 -15.87
C ASP A 169 4.71 6.14 -17.19
N ALA A 170 4.93 4.82 -17.22
CA ALA A 170 5.41 4.12 -18.42
C ALA A 170 4.41 4.17 -19.58
N VAL A 171 4.93 4.39 -20.80
CA VAL A 171 4.16 4.43 -22.05
C VAL A 171 3.74 3.02 -22.46
N GLU A 172 4.69 2.08 -22.41
CA GLU A 172 4.45 0.65 -22.51
C GLU A 172 4.65 0.04 -21.13
N ARG A 173 3.61 -0.64 -20.63
CA ARG A 173 3.59 -1.17 -19.27
C ARG A 173 3.89 -2.67 -19.31
N PRO A 174 5.04 -3.13 -18.78
CA PRO A 174 5.22 -4.55 -18.53
C PRO A 174 4.23 -5.02 -17.47
N GLU A 175 4.10 -6.33 -17.26
CA GLU A 175 3.29 -6.82 -16.15
C GLU A 175 3.89 -6.34 -14.82
N LEU A 176 3.03 -5.76 -13.96
CA LEU A 176 3.49 -5.16 -12.71
C LEU A 176 4.08 -6.23 -11.77
N SER A 177 3.48 -7.42 -11.76
CA SER A 177 3.95 -8.59 -11.02
C SER A 177 5.36 -9.01 -11.44
N GLU A 178 5.63 -9.06 -12.76
CA GLU A 178 6.95 -9.38 -13.31
C GLU A 178 8.00 -8.35 -12.90
N LEU A 179 7.68 -7.05 -13.06
CA LEU A 179 8.60 -5.97 -12.70
C LEU A 179 8.92 -5.96 -11.19
N ILE A 180 7.93 -6.20 -10.35
CA ILE A 180 8.12 -6.34 -8.90
C ILE A 180 9.02 -7.55 -8.61
N GLY A 181 8.77 -8.70 -9.23
CA GLY A 181 9.58 -9.91 -9.07
C GLY A 181 11.06 -9.68 -9.37
N VAL A 182 11.35 -9.04 -10.51
CA VAL A 182 12.72 -8.68 -10.93
C VAL A 182 13.40 -7.77 -9.91
N MET A 183 12.69 -6.82 -9.32
CA MET A 183 13.27 -5.90 -8.35
C MET A 183 13.49 -6.56 -6.98
N ILE A 184 12.62 -7.49 -6.58
CA ILE A 184 12.86 -8.31 -5.38
C ILE A 184 14.06 -9.24 -5.58
N ASP A 185 14.26 -9.83 -6.77
CA ASP A 185 15.47 -10.62 -7.09
C ASP A 185 16.75 -9.79 -6.92
N ARG A 186 16.72 -8.53 -7.37
CA ARG A 186 17.85 -7.62 -7.22
C ARG A 186 18.11 -7.23 -5.78
N LEU A 187 17.06 -7.04 -4.98
CA LEU A 187 17.21 -6.81 -3.55
C LEU A 187 17.85 -8.01 -2.86
N ASP A 188 17.35 -9.21 -3.14
CA ASP A 188 17.90 -10.45 -2.57
C ASP A 188 19.39 -10.63 -2.93
N ALA A 189 19.73 -10.50 -4.21
CA ALA A 189 21.13 -10.56 -4.64
C ALA A 189 22.01 -9.48 -3.97
N GLY A 190 21.46 -8.27 -3.77
CA GLY A 190 22.13 -7.18 -3.07
C GLY A 190 22.35 -7.45 -1.57
N PHE A 191 21.37 -8.07 -0.89
CA PHE A 191 21.50 -8.45 0.52
C PHE A 191 22.39 -9.68 0.71
N ALA A 192 22.32 -10.66 -0.20
CA ALA A 192 23.16 -11.86 -0.18
C ALA A 192 24.65 -11.53 -0.41
N ALA A 193 24.95 -10.55 -1.26
CA ALA A 193 26.32 -10.11 -1.53
C ALA A 193 27.02 -9.47 -0.32
N VAL A 194 26.27 -9.03 0.70
CA VAL A 194 26.80 -8.37 1.91
C VAL A 194 27.10 -9.36 3.04
N HIS A 195 26.55 -10.59 3.01
CA HIS A 195 26.84 -11.66 3.97
C HIS A 195 27.34 -12.95 3.29
N PRO A 196 28.63 -13.03 2.90
CA PRO A 196 29.18 -14.25 2.32
C PRO A 196 29.32 -15.42 3.31
N ASP A 197 29.31 -15.18 4.63
CA ASP A 197 29.59 -16.20 5.64
C ASP A 197 28.55 -16.24 6.77
N ARG A 198 27.50 -17.05 6.58
CA ARG A 198 26.88 -17.85 7.65
C ARG A 198 26.51 -19.21 7.08
N ARG A 199 27.52 -20.11 7.02
CA ARG A 199 27.33 -21.56 7.03
C ARG A 199 27.39 -22.07 8.46
#